data_AF-A0A5Q0BG49-F1
#
_entry.id   AF-A0A5Q0BG49-F1
#
_cell.length_a   1.000
_cell.length_b   1.000
_cell.length_c   1.000
_cell.angle_alpha   90.00
_cell.angle_beta   90.00
_cell.angle_gamma   90.00
#
_symmetry.space_group_name_H-M   'P 1'
#
loop_
_entity.id
_entity.type
_entity.pdbx_description
1 polymer ?
#
loop_
_entity_poly.entity_id
_entity_poly.type
_entity_poly.pdbx_seq_one_letter_code
_entity_poly.pdbx_strand_id
1 'polypeptide(L)'
;MIEPVSIDFLLQAVISAALIVLFGAGYAAAYAWFRLNGQRTLQLLLACCCYLLLAAAALNLAAACHLVGAWRVLVGLMLFGYLFAPHFIWRLYIRTHPSAPGHVRAIGIFR
;
A
#
# COMPACT_ATOMS: atom_id res chain seq x y z
N MET A 1 -14.45 8.05 34.53
CA MET A 1 -14.86 6.64 34.39
C MET A 1 -13.96 6.05 33.32
N ILE A 2 -12.87 5.39 33.71
CA ILE A 2 -11.97 4.69 32.78
C ILE A 2 -12.50 3.26 32.76
N GLU A 3 -13.34 2.94 31.79
CA GLU A 3 -13.66 1.54 31.53
C GLU A 3 -12.36 0.86 31.07
N PRO A 4 -12.05 -0.35 31.57
CA PRO A 4 -10.93 -1.10 31.05
C PRO A 4 -11.27 -1.46 29.60
N VAL A 5 -10.77 -0.66 28.65
CA VAL A 5 -10.72 -1.08 27.26
C VAL A 5 -9.98 -2.40 27.26
N SER A 6 -10.63 -3.48 26.82
CA SER A 6 -10.01 -4.80 26.85
C SER A 6 -8.70 -4.71 26.07
N ILE A 7 -7.59 -5.01 26.74
CA ILE A 7 -6.24 -4.85 26.19
C ILE A 7 -6.11 -5.58 24.85
N ASP A 8 -6.88 -6.65 24.67
CA ASP A 8 -7.01 -7.41 23.42
C ASP A 8 -7.44 -6.54 22.22
N PHE A 9 -8.44 -5.66 22.38
CA PHE A 9 -8.89 -4.77 21.31
C PHE A 9 -7.81 -3.74 20.95
N LEU A 10 -7.14 -3.20 21.97
CA LEU A 10 -6.07 -2.24 21.78
C LEU A 10 -4.88 -2.88 21.05
N LEU A 11 -4.46 -4.06 21.48
CA LEU A 11 -3.40 -4.84 20.81
C LEU A 11 -3.77 -5.18 19.37
N GLN A 12 -4.99 -5.66 19.14
CA GLN A 12 -5.46 -5.99 17.79
C GLN A 12 -5.46 -4.76 16.88
N ALA A 13 -5.91 -3.61 17.38
CA ALA A 13 -5.90 -2.37 16.63
C ALA A 13 -4.47 -1.90 16.31
N VAL A 14 -3.57 -1.89 17.30
CA VAL A 14 -2.16 -1.46 17.12
C VAL A 14 -1.42 -2.40 16.16
N ILE A 15 -1.56 -3.72 16.32
CA ILE A 15 -0.94 -4.71 15.44
C ILE A 15 -1.48 -4.56 14.02
N SER A 16 -2.80 -4.43 13.84
CA SER A 16 -3.38 -4.26 12.51
C SER A 16 -2.91 -2.94 11.86
N ALA A 17 -2.83 -1.85 12.63
CA ALA A 17 -2.29 -0.58 12.13
C ALA A 17 -0.80 -0.70 11.73
N ALA A 18 0.02 -1.38 12.53
CA ALA A 18 1.42 -1.63 12.22
C ALA A 18 1.57 -2.48 10.94
N LEU A 19 0.75 -3.52 10.77
CA LEU A 19 0.73 -4.34 9.56
C LEU A 19 0.32 -3.53 8.32
N ILE A 20 -0.66 -2.62 8.45
CA ILE A 20 -1.05 -1.72 7.35
C ILE A 20 0.14 -0.88 6.90
N VAL A 21 0.87 -0.28 7.83
CA VAL A 21 2.06 0.53 7.49
C VAL A 21 3.16 -0.34 6.87
N LEU A 22 3.44 -1.50 7.46
CA LEU A 22 4.49 -2.41 6.99
C LEU A 22 4.21 -2.93 5.58
N PHE A 23 3.00 -3.43 5.32
CA PHE A 23 2.62 -3.93 3.99
C PHE A 23 2.41 -2.81 2.98
N GLY A 24 1.96 -1.63 3.41
CA GLY A 24 1.85 -0.45 2.55
C GLY A 24 3.22 0.04 2.07
N ALA A 25 4.18 0.16 2.99
CA ALA A 25 5.57 0.49 2.66
C ALA A 25 6.23 -0.62 1.83
N GLY A 26 6.00 -1.89 2.18
CA GLY A 26 6.50 -3.05 1.42
C GLY A 26 5.98 -3.08 -0.01
N TYR A 27 4.70 -2.77 -0.23
CA TYR A 27 4.12 -2.65 -1.56
C TYR A 27 4.77 -1.54 -2.38
N ALA A 28 4.98 -0.35 -1.78
CA ALA A 28 5.65 0.77 -2.44
C ALA A 28 7.12 0.44 -2.77
N ALA A 29 7.83 -0.21 -1.86
CA ALA A 29 9.21 -0.64 -2.06
C ALA A 29 9.32 -1.71 -3.17
N ALA A 30 8.44 -2.71 -3.17
CA ALA A 30 8.37 -3.72 -4.21
C ALA A 30 8.06 -3.11 -5.59
N TYR A 31 7.17 -2.10 -5.63
CA TYR A 31 6.86 -1.36 -6.84
C TYR A 31 8.06 -0.55 -7.37
N ALA A 32 8.79 0.14 -6.49
CA ALA A 32 10.01 0.84 -6.88
C ALA A 32 11.10 -0.14 -7.37
N TRP A 33 11.28 -1.26 -6.66
CA TRP A 33 12.22 -2.32 -7.04
C TRP A 33 11.86 -2.96 -8.39
N PHE A 34 10.57 -3.11 -8.68
CA PHE A 34 10.07 -3.58 -9.98
C PHE A 34 10.52 -2.69 -11.14
N ARG A 35 10.51 -1.37 -10.94
CA ARG A 35 10.92 -0.42 -11.98
C ARG A 35 12.43 -0.44 -12.25
N LEU A 36 13.23 -0.96 -11.31
CA LEU A 36 14.68 -1.04 -11.42
C LEU A 36 15.18 -2.36 -12.03
N ASN A 37 14.56 -3.51 -11.70
CA ASN A 37 15.15 -4.84 -11.99
C ASN A 37 14.56 -5.61 -13.18
N GLY A 38 13.48 -5.13 -13.83
CA GLY A 38 13.01 -5.66 -15.13
C GLY A 38 12.43 -7.10 -15.15
N GLN A 39 12.48 -7.85 -14.05
CA GLN A 39 11.91 -9.21 -13.94
C GLN A 39 10.41 -9.15 -13.64
N ARG A 40 9.62 -9.01 -14.71
CA ARG A 40 8.23 -8.54 -14.62
C ARG A 40 7.27 -9.45 -13.84
N THR A 41 7.36 -10.76 -14.01
CA THR A 41 6.30 -11.69 -13.56
C THR A 41 6.35 -11.96 -12.05
N LEU A 42 7.55 -12.25 -11.51
CA LEU A 42 7.71 -12.58 -10.09
C LEU A 42 7.45 -11.36 -9.19
N GLN A 43 7.83 -10.18 -9.65
CA GLN A 43 7.67 -8.92 -8.92
C GLN A 43 6.23 -8.39 -8.94
N LEU A 44 5.49 -8.61 -10.04
CA LEU A 44 4.05 -8.33 -10.08
C LEU A 44 3.28 -9.21 -9.10
N LEU A 45 3.63 -10.49 -9.00
CA LEU A 45 3.04 -11.40 -8.00
C LEU A 45 3.35 -10.91 -6.57
N LEU A 46 4.59 -10.51 -6.29
CA LEU A 46 4.99 -10.02 -4.97
C LEU A 46 4.27 -8.73 -4.56
N ALA A 47 4.14 -7.78 -5.50
CA ALA A 47 3.41 -6.54 -5.30
C ALA A 47 1.91 -6.81 -5.07
N CYS A 48 1.32 -7.74 -5.83
CA CYS A 48 -0.06 -8.18 -5.63
C CYS A 48 -0.24 -8.83 -4.25
N CYS A 49 0.66 -9.72 -3.84
CA CYS A 49 0.64 -10.33 -2.51
C CYS A 49 0.74 -9.29 -1.38
N CYS A 50 1.65 -8.32 -1.47
CA CYS A 50 1.77 -7.25 -0.47
C CYS A 50 0.49 -6.40 -0.38
N TYR A 51 -0.13 -6.09 -1.52
CA TYR A 51 -1.38 -5.34 -1.56
C TYR A 51 -2.56 -6.15 -1.00
N LEU A 52 -2.63 -7.45 -1.26
CA LEU A 52 -3.64 -8.33 -0.66
C LEU A 52 -3.48 -8.43 0.86
N LEU A 53 -2.23 -8.52 1.35
CA LEU A 53 -1.92 -8.51 2.78
C LEU A 53 -2.28 -7.17 3.44
N LEU A 54 -2.02 -6.04 2.75
CA LEU A 54 -2.47 -4.71 3.17
C LEU A 54 -4.00 -4.64 3.27
N ALA A 55 -4.71 -5.14 2.26
CA ALA A 55 -6.17 -5.18 2.25
C ALA A 55 -6.72 -6.03 3.39
N ALA A 56 -6.15 -7.22 3.63
CA ALA A 56 -6.53 -8.07 4.75
C ALA A 56 -6.30 -7.37 6.10
N ALA A 57 -5.15 -6.72 6.29
CA ALA A 57 -4.85 -5.97 7.52
C ALA A 57 -5.81 -4.79 7.75
N ALA A 58 -6.14 -4.04 6.68
CA ALA A 58 -7.08 -2.93 6.75
C ALA A 58 -8.50 -3.38 7.09
N LEU A 59 -8.95 -4.50 6.50
CA LEU A 59 -10.25 -5.09 6.83
C LEU A 59 -10.29 -5.64 8.26
N ASN A 60 -9.19 -6.24 8.73
CA ASN A 60 -9.09 -6.70 10.11
C ASN A 60 -9.14 -5.55 11.12
N LEU A 61 -8.47 -4.42 10.83
CA LEU A 61 -8.59 -3.20 11.63
C LEU A 61 -10.02 -2.65 11.59
N ALA A 62 -10.65 -2.65 10.40
CA ALA A 62 -12.03 -2.20 10.25
C ALA A 62 -13.00 -3.00 11.13
N ALA A 63 -12.81 -4.32 11.17
CA ALA A 63 -13.58 -5.22 12.02
C ALA A 63 -13.27 -5.00 13.52
N ALA A 64 -11.99 -4.89 13.89
CA ALA A 64 -11.56 -4.71 15.28
C ALA A 64 -12.10 -3.41 15.90
N CYS A 65 -12.18 -2.34 15.11
CA CYS A 65 -12.72 -1.06 15.56
C CYS A 65 -14.23 -0.91 15.28
N HIS A 66 -14.93 -1.99 14.90
CA HIS A 66 -16.37 -1.97 14.60
C HIS A 66 -16.78 -0.85 13.62
N LEU A 67 -15.94 -0.60 12.60
CA LEU A 67 -16.18 0.44 11.60
C LEU A 67 -17.29 -0.03 10.63
N VAL A 68 -18.54 0.36 10.93
CA VAL A 68 -19.74 0.08 10.12
C VAL A 68 -20.21 1.31 9.32
N GLY A 69 -21.02 1.05 8.28
CA GLY A 69 -21.62 2.09 7.45
C GLY A 69 -20.59 2.90 6.66
N ALA A 70 -20.64 4.23 6.79
CA ALA A 70 -19.77 5.16 6.07
C ALA A 70 -18.27 4.92 6.32
N TRP A 71 -17.91 4.43 7.50
CA TRP A 71 -16.52 4.15 7.85
C TRP A 71 -15.94 2.97 7.06
N ARG A 72 -16.74 1.97 6.73
CA ARG A 72 -16.31 0.85 5.91
C ARG A 72 -16.10 1.27 4.45
N VAL A 73 -16.91 2.23 3.98
CA VAL A 73 -16.70 2.88 2.68
C VAL A 73 -15.40 3.66 2.67
N LEU A 74 -15.09 4.38 3.75
CA LEU A 74 -13.81 5.11 3.90
C LEU A 74 -12.60 4.18 3.85
N VAL A 75 -12.67 3.01 4.51
CA VAL A 75 -11.61 1.98 4.42
C VAL A 75 -11.47 1.46 2.99
N GLY A 76 -12.58 1.20 2.30
CA GLY A 76 -12.55 0.83 0.88
C GLY A 76 -11.92 1.90 -0.01
N LEU A 77 -12.24 3.18 0.24
CA LEU A 77 -11.66 4.31 -0.47
C LEU A 77 -10.16 4.45 -0.18
N MET A 78 -9.73 4.22 1.06
CA MET A 78 -8.32 4.23 1.45
C MET A 78 -7.54 3.14 0.73
N LEU A 79 -8.07 1.91 0.66
CA LEU A 79 -7.47 0.81 -0.09
C LEU A 79 -7.34 1.17 -1.57
N PHE A 80 -8.42 1.69 -2.16
CA PHE A 80 -8.40 2.16 -3.54
C PHE A 80 -7.30 3.21 -3.76
N GLY A 81 -7.20 4.22 -2.90
CA GLY A 81 -6.13 5.22 -2.96
C GLY A 81 -4.73 4.62 -2.86
N TYR A 82 -4.53 3.62 -1.99
CA TYR A 82 -3.25 2.93 -1.83
C TYR A 82 -2.84 2.14 -3.08
N LEU A 83 -3.80 1.63 -3.85
CA LEU A 83 -3.51 0.98 -5.13
C LEU A 83 -2.86 1.96 -6.12
N PHE A 84 -3.38 3.19 -6.19
CA PHE A 84 -2.89 4.17 -7.15
C PHE A 84 -1.68 4.98 -6.66
N ALA A 85 -1.47 5.06 -5.34
CA ALA A 85 -0.44 5.91 -4.75
C ALA A 85 0.98 5.68 -5.34
N PRO A 86 1.52 4.45 -5.44
CA PRO A 86 2.85 4.24 -6.01
C PRO A 86 2.94 4.64 -7.49
N HIS A 87 1.86 4.42 -8.25
CA HIS A 87 1.80 4.83 -9.66
C HIS A 87 1.85 6.35 -9.82
N PHE A 88 1.15 7.09 -8.95
CA PHE A 88 1.17 8.56 -8.97
C PHE A 88 2.53 9.11 -8.52
N ILE A 89 3.07 8.61 -7.41
CA ILE A 89 4.38 9.02 -6.89
C ILE A 89 5.46 8.81 -7.95
N TRP A 90 5.44 7.67 -8.65
CA TRP A 90 6.39 7.39 -9.71
C TRP A 90 6.24 8.31 -10.93
N ARG A 91 5.01 8.65 -11.33
CA ARG A 91 4.78 9.62 -12.42
C ARG A 91 5.31 11.01 -12.05
N LEU A 92 5.12 11.43 -10.81
CA LEU A 92 5.66 12.69 -10.31
C LEU A 92 7.19 12.65 -10.31
N TYR A 93 7.79 11.57 -9.81
CA TYR A 93 9.24 11.38 -9.76
C TYR A 93 9.90 11.52 -11.14
N ILE A 94 9.37 10.87 -12.18
CA ILE A 94 9.91 11.00 -13.54
C ILE A 94 9.74 12.42 -14.09
N ARG A 95 8.60 13.07 -13.83
CA ARG A 95 8.32 14.40 -14.38
C ARG A 95 9.16 15.51 -13.75
N THR A 96 9.58 15.35 -12.49
CA THR A 96 10.38 16.35 -11.78
C THR A 96 11.89 16.18 -11.97
N HIS A 97 12.34 15.02 -12.44
CA HIS A 97 13.73 14.77 -12.81
C HIS A 97 13.85 14.77 -14.33
N PRO A 98 14.00 15.93 -15.00
CA PRO A 98 14.32 15.96 -16.41
C PRO A 98 15.59 15.13 -16.60
N SER A 99 15.49 14.07 -17.39
CA SER A 99 16.57 13.14 -17.62
C SER A 99 17.79 13.92 -18.12
N ALA A 100 18.85 13.99 -17.30
CA ALA A 100 20.16 14.32 -17.83
C ALA A 100 20.45 13.32 -18.98
N PRO A 101 21.07 13.76 -20.09
CA PRO A 101 21.30 12.91 -21.25
C PRO A 101 22.29 11.80 -20.87
N GLY A 102 21.76 10.68 -20.41
CA GLY A 102 22.56 9.58 -19.87
C GLY A 102 21.73 8.60 -19.06
N HIS A 103 21.17 7.61 -19.75
CA HIS A 103 20.92 6.28 -19.17
C HIS A 103 19.72 6.09 -18.23
N VAL A 104 18.49 6.22 -18.73
CA VAL A 104 17.39 5.37 -18.25
C VAL A 104 16.53 4.99 -19.46
N ARG A 105 16.64 3.74 -19.94
CA ARG A 105 15.68 3.18 -20.90
C ARG A 105 14.33 3.09 -20.19
N ALA A 106 13.53 4.13 -20.33
CA ALA A 106 12.12 4.13 -20.00
C ALA A 106 11.44 3.05 -20.88
N ILE A 107 11.30 1.87 -20.30
CA ILE A 107 10.51 0.79 -20.88
C ILE A 107 9.06 1.28 -20.92
N GLY A 108 8.62 1.61 -22.14
CA GLY A 108 7.28 2.05 -22.45
C GLY A 108 6.25 1.02 -22.01
N ILE A 109 5.26 1.49 -21.24
CA ILE A 109 4.01 0.78 -20.95
C ILE A 109 2.84 1.70 -21.33
N PHE A 110 3.02 2.46 -22.42
CA PHE A 110 1.93 2.99 -23.22
C PHE A 110 2.22 2.61 -24.66
N ARG A 111 1.99 1.33 -24.95
CA ARG A 111 1.57 0.87 -26.27
C ARG A 111 0.54 -0.23 -26.05
#